data_AF-A0A363NU83-F1
#
_entry.id   AF-A0A363NU83-F1
#
_cell.length_a   1.000
_cell.length_b   1.000
_cell.length_c   1.000
_cell.angle_alpha   90.00
_cell.angle_beta   90.00
_cell.angle_gamma   90.00
#
_symmetry.space_group_name_H-M   'P 1'
#
loop_
_entity.id
_entity.type
_entity.pdbx_description
1 polymer ?
#
loop_
_entity_poly.entity_id
_entity_poly.type
_entity_poly.pdbx_seq_one_letter_code
_entity_poly.pdbx_strand_id
1 'polypeptide(L)'
;MENKRVYRIIAYNILYVAFNLFMYYLLNMKETGLSFCVIGTVLINVYYFMSWFEDTRKKKFIQRYEIIHQRALSKTTINYKVTFTVSPNILFTLIFGLVICFSAIGILREQSIAGIFVLFIGIKFTLMPLKEKTTIRLAPNGIWTSDYQFIFINDIQEICFKRYLGKNSSKMSMKIKDPTLYGMKDPYLSVPIGGLNQVTQMIPIVKRLFSDTRILQDI
;
A
#
# COMPACT_ATOMS: atom_id res chain seq x y z
N MET A 1 -19.52 -5.84 -0.70
CA MET A 1 -18.10 -5.65 -0.28
C MET A 1 -17.90 -4.36 0.52
N GLU A 2 -18.66 -3.29 0.23
CA GLU A 2 -18.66 -2.02 1.01
C GLU A 2 -19.09 -2.20 2.47
N ASN A 3 -20.14 -2.98 2.75
CA ASN A 3 -20.61 -3.21 4.12
C ASN A 3 -19.52 -3.78 5.04
N LYS A 4 -18.77 -4.80 4.61
CA LYS A 4 -17.65 -5.36 5.39
C LYS A 4 -16.56 -4.33 5.71
N ARG A 5 -16.39 -3.30 4.87
CA ARG A 5 -15.39 -2.23 5.04
C ARG A 5 -15.88 -1.16 6.03
N VAL A 6 -17.14 -0.75 5.92
CA VAL A 6 -17.79 0.17 6.87
C VAL A 6 -17.79 -0.44 8.28
N TYR A 7 -18.15 -1.71 8.41
CA TYR A 7 -18.07 -2.43 9.68
C TYR A 7 -16.64 -2.51 10.24
N ARG A 8 -15.62 -2.61 9.38
CA ARG A 8 -14.22 -2.57 9.80
C ARG A 8 -13.85 -1.20 10.38
N ILE A 9 -14.19 -0.12 9.69
CA ILE A 9 -13.90 1.25 10.14
C ILE A 9 -14.61 1.53 11.47
N ILE A 10 -15.90 1.17 11.56
CA ILE A 10 -16.69 1.30 12.78
C ILE A 10 -16.06 0.49 13.92
N ALA A 11 -15.71 -0.78 13.68
CA ALA A 11 -15.08 -1.62 14.69
C ALA A 11 -13.73 -1.07 15.17
N TYR A 12 -12.89 -0.55 14.27
CA TYR A 12 -11.62 0.09 14.65
C TYR A 12 -11.82 1.39 15.44
N ASN A 13 -12.80 2.22 15.06
CA ASN A 13 -13.14 3.42 15.83
C ASN A 13 -13.68 3.07 17.22
N ILE A 14 -14.56 2.07 17.34
CA ILE A 14 -15.08 1.58 18.63
C ILE A 14 -13.94 1.04 19.49
N LEU A 15 -13.06 0.20 18.92
CA LEU A 15 -11.91 -0.36 19.63
C LEU A 15 -10.95 0.74 20.09
N TYR A 16 -10.70 1.74 19.25
CA TYR A 16 -9.85 2.88 19.56
C TYR A 16 -10.44 3.71 20.71
N VAL A 17 -11.73 4.03 20.66
CA VAL A 17 -12.41 4.77 21.73
C VAL A 17 -12.41 3.97 23.03
N ALA A 18 -12.70 2.67 22.99
CA ALA A 18 -12.67 1.80 24.16
C ALA A 18 -11.27 1.71 24.79
N PHE A 19 -10.23 1.58 23.96
CA PHE A 19 -8.83 1.57 24.43
C PHE A 19 -8.44 2.92 25.05
N ASN A 20 -8.81 4.04 24.45
CA ASN A 20 -8.50 5.36 25.03
C ASN A 20 -9.31 5.63 26.31
N LEU A 21 -10.56 5.18 26.41
CA LEU A 21 -11.33 5.24 27.66
C LEU A 21 -10.66 4.39 28.74
N PHE A 22 -10.22 3.18 28.40
CA PHE A 22 -9.45 2.34 29.34
C PHE A 22 -8.18 3.04 29.82
N MET A 23 -7.40 3.63 28.90
CA MET A 23 -6.19 4.38 29.24
C MET A 23 -6.49 5.66 30.03
N TYR A 24 -7.60 6.34 29.76
CA TYR A 24 -8.08 7.51 30.49
C TYR A 24 -8.31 7.20 31.97
N TYR A 25 -8.99 6.08 32.25
CA TYR A 25 -9.23 5.62 33.62
C TYR A 25 -7.97 5.08 34.29
N LEU A 26 -7.14 4.32 33.56
CA LEU A 26 -5.92 3.71 34.11
C LEU A 26 -4.84 4.74 34.45
N LEU A 27 -4.69 5.80 33.63
CA LEU A 27 -3.62 6.79 33.75
C LEU A 27 -4.10 8.16 34.26
N ASN A 28 -5.36 8.28 34.68
CA ASN A 28 -5.95 9.48 35.28
C ASN A 28 -5.80 10.76 34.43
N MET A 29 -5.92 10.63 33.10
CA MET A 29 -5.71 11.71 32.13
C MET A 29 -6.95 12.61 31.95
N LYS A 30 -7.45 13.18 33.05
CA LYS A 30 -8.76 13.86 33.13
C LYS A 30 -8.96 15.03 32.15
N GLU A 31 -7.92 15.82 31.88
CA GLU A 31 -8.05 17.02 31.02
C GLU A 31 -7.67 16.77 29.55
N THR A 32 -6.82 15.79 29.28
CA THR A 32 -6.22 15.58 27.95
C THR A 32 -6.78 14.38 27.20
N GLY A 33 -7.35 13.39 27.89
CA GLY A 33 -7.82 12.14 27.27
C GLY A 33 -9.00 12.28 26.32
N LEU A 34 -9.87 13.28 26.50
CA LEU A 34 -11.01 13.50 25.61
C LEU A 34 -10.56 14.10 24.27
N SER A 35 -9.62 15.06 24.33
CA SER A 35 -8.91 15.61 23.17
C SER A 35 -8.16 14.52 22.39
N PHE A 36 -7.59 13.54 23.11
CA PHE A 36 -6.89 12.39 22.54
C PHE A 36 -7.80 11.44 21.77
N CYS A 37 -8.98 11.11 22.32
CA CYS A 37 -10.00 10.33 21.61
C CYS A 37 -10.41 10.99 20.29
N VAL A 38 -10.63 12.31 20.30
CA VAL A 38 -11.08 13.06 19.12
C VAL A 38 -9.99 13.08 18.04
N ILE A 39 -8.75 13.49 18.37
CA ILE A 39 -7.65 13.60 17.39
C ILE A 39 -7.34 12.24 16.76
N GLY A 40 -7.26 11.18 17.56
CA GLY A 40 -6.94 9.86 17.03
C GLY A 40 -8.05 9.29 16.15
N THR A 41 -9.31 9.53 16.50
CA THR A 41 -10.46 9.13 15.66
C THR A 41 -10.42 9.87 14.32
N VAL A 42 -10.09 11.16 14.32
CA VAL A 42 -9.91 11.94 13.07
C VAL A 42 -8.78 11.35 12.23
N LEU A 43 -7.61 11.05 12.82
CA LEU A 43 -6.47 10.48 12.09
C LEU A 43 -6.77 9.10 11.50
N ILE A 44 -7.46 8.23 12.25
CA ILE A 44 -7.90 6.91 11.77
C ILE A 44 -8.82 7.08 10.56
N ASN A 45 -9.82 7.95 10.66
CA ASN A 45 -10.77 8.18 9.57
C ASN A 45 -10.08 8.80 8.34
N VAL A 46 -9.16 9.75 8.52
CA VAL A 46 -8.36 10.33 7.41
C VAL A 46 -7.50 9.24 6.75
N TYR A 47 -6.82 8.40 7.52
CA TYR A 47 -6.03 7.29 6.96
C TYR A 47 -6.89 6.33 6.13
N TYR A 48 -8.05 5.92 6.65
CA TYR A 48 -8.97 5.06 5.92
C TYR A 48 -9.58 5.73 4.69
N PHE A 49 -9.87 7.03 4.76
CA PHE A 49 -10.36 7.80 3.62
C PHE A 49 -9.32 7.86 2.49
N MET A 50 -8.05 8.13 2.82
CA MET A 50 -6.95 8.13 1.85
C MET A 50 -6.75 6.74 1.22
N SER A 51 -6.75 5.69 2.04
CA SER A 51 -6.66 4.30 1.57
C SER A 51 -7.85 3.92 0.66
N TRP A 52 -9.06 4.36 1.01
CA TRP A 52 -10.26 4.15 0.20
C TRP A 52 -10.20 4.88 -1.15
N PHE A 53 -9.67 6.10 -1.17
CA PHE A 53 -9.51 6.86 -2.40
C PHE A 53 -8.56 6.14 -3.38
N GLU A 54 -7.43 5.62 -2.88
CA GLU A 54 -6.50 4.82 -3.68
C GLU A 54 -7.16 3.54 -4.22
N ASP A 55 -7.82 2.76 -3.35
CA ASP A 55 -8.51 1.53 -3.75
C ASP A 55 -9.59 1.76 -4.81
N THR A 56 -10.36 2.84 -4.66
CA THR A 56 -11.43 3.19 -5.60
C THR A 56 -10.86 3.53 -6.97
N ARG A 57 -9.73 4.24 -7.00
CA ARG A 57 -9.00 4.54 -8.24
C ARG A 57 -8.54 3.26 -8.93
N LYS A 58 -7.95 2.33 -8.18
CA LYS A 58 -7.49 1.02 -8.72
C LYS A 58 -8.66 0.22 -9.29
N LYS A 59 -9.77 0.11 -8.56
CA LYS A 59 -10.96 -0.62 -9.02
C LYS A 59 -11.57 -0.04 -10.28
N LYS A 60 -11.69 1.29 -10.36
CA LYS A 60 -12.19 1.97 -11.57
C LYS A 60 -11.33 1.68 -12.79
N PHE A 61 -10.00 1.70 -12.60
CA PHE A 61 -9.07 1.32 -13.67
C PHE A 61 -9.30 -0.13 -14.10
N ILE A 62 -9.28 -1.10 -13.16
CA ILE A 62 -9.46 -2.52 -13.45
C ILE A 62 -10.75 -2.77 -14.22
N GLN A 63 -11.88 -2.23 -13.75
CA GLN A 63 -13.18 -2.41 -14.40
C GLN A 63 -13.18 -1.92 -15.84
N ARG A 64 -12.66 -0.70 -16.08
CA ARG A 64 -12.58 -0.15 -17.44
C ARG A 64 -11.64 -0.96 -18.32
N TYR A 65 -10.49 -1.33 -17.76
CA TYR A 65 -9.47 -2.10 -18.46
C TYR A 65 -10.00 -3.48 -18.89
N GLU A 66 -10.67 -4.20 -17.98
CA GLU A 66 -11.32 -5.48 -18.26
C GLU A 66 -12.39 -5.35 -19.35
N ILE A 67 -13.19 -4.28 -19.35
CA ILE A 67 -14.23 -4.04 -20.38
C ILE A 67 -13.58 -3.85 -21.76
N ILE A 68 -12.55 -3.01 -21.84
CA ILE A 68 -11.87 -2.71 -23.10
C ILE A 68 -11.16 -3.95 -23.65
N HIS A 69 -10.51 -4.71 -22.78
CA HIS A 69 -9.68 -5.86 -23.15
C HIS A 69 -10.37 -7.21 -23.01
N GLN A 70 -11.68 -7.26 -22.78
CA GLN A 70 -12.41 -8.48 -22.43
C GLN A 70 -12.14 -9.63 -23.41
N ARG A 71 -12.14 -9.33 -24.72
CA ARG A 71 -11.89 -10.31 -25.78
C ARG A 71 -10.44 -10.80 -25.82
N ALA A 72 -9.48 -9.92 -25.56
CA ALA A 72 -8.07 -10.28 -25.53
C ALA A 72 -7.75 -11.10 -24.27
N LEU A 73 -8.27 -10.70 -23.12
CA LEU A 73 -8.08 -11.41 -21.85
C LEU A 73 -8.70 -12.81 -21.86
N SER A 74 -9.83 -13.02 -22.54
CA SER A 74 -10.50 -14.33 -22.58
C SER A 74 -9.86 -15.34 -23.52
N LYS A 75 -9.23 -14.87 -24.61
CA LYS A 75 -8.60 -15.75 -25.62
C LYS A 75 -7.12 -16.02 -25.35
N THR A 76 -6.46 -15.18 -24.57
CA THR A 76 -4.99 -15.25 -24.42
C THR A 76 -4.61 -16.15 -23.26
N THR A 77 -3.90 -17.25 -23.55
CA THR A 77 -3.24 -18.03 -22.49
C THR A 77 -2.02 -17.28 -21.98
N ILE A 78 -2.08 -16.75 -20.76
CA ILE A 78 -0.98 -15.98 -20.16
C ILE A 78 0.05 -16.94 -19.56
N ASN A 79 1.21 -17.06 -20.20
CA ASN A 79 2.32 -17.87 -19.70
C ASN A 79 3.30 -17.01 -18.87
N TYR A 80 3.12 -17.04 -17.56
CA TYR A 80 3.99 -16.31 -16.62
C TYR A 80 5.37 -16.95 -16.55
N LYS A 81 6.41 -16.17 -16.80
CA LYS A 81 7.81 -16.61 -16.74
C LYS A 81 8.39 -16.47 -15.34
N VAL A 82 8.06 -15.40 -14.63
CA VAL A 82 8.63 -15.08 -13.32
C VAL A 82 7.55 -14.51 -12.41
N THR A 83 7.61 -14.86 -11.13
CA THR A 83 6.75 -14.32 -10.06
C THR A 83 7.61 -13.71 -8.97
N PHE A 84 7.36 -12.45 -8.64
CA PHE A 84 7.92 -11.75 -7.50
C PHE A 84 6.83 -11.53 -6.45
N THR A 85 7.14 -11.85 -5.19
CA THR A 85 6.25 -11.53 -4.07
C THR A 85 6.97 -10.56 -3.15
N VAL A 86 6.38 -9.38 -2.99
CA VAL A 86 6.86 -8.34 -2.09
C VAL A 86 6.11 -8.46 -0.79
N SER A 87 6.83 -8.82 0.26
CA SER A 87 6.32 -8.79 1.63
C SER A 87 7.28 -8.01 2.53
N PRO A 88 6.78 -7.20 3.46
CA PRO A 88 7.62 -6.64 4.52
C PRO A 88 8.26 -7.77 5.34
N ASN A 89 9.45 -7.51 5.91
CA ASN A 89 10.06 -8.44 6.87
C ASN A 89 9.22 -8.44 8.15
N ILE A 90 8.35 -9.44 8.27
CA ILE A 90 7.31 -9.56 9.31
C ILE A 90 7.92 -9.38 10.70
N LEU A 91 8.97 -10.14 11.01
CA LEU A 91 9.64 -10.16 12.31
C LEU A 91 10.21 -8.78 12.66
N PHE A 92 10.96 -8.19 11.75
CA PHE A 92 11.56 -6.87 11.96
C PHE A 92 10.49 -5.80 12.17
N THR A 93 9.47 -5.73 11.31
CA THR A 93 8.42 -4.70 11.41
C THR A 93 7.58 -4.84 12.67
N LEU A 94 7.33 -6.07 13.12
CA LEU A 94 6.56 -6.34 14.33
C LEU A 94 7.36 -5.96 15.58
N ILE A 95 8.62 -6.39 15.69
CA ILE A 95 9.51 -6.04 16.81
C ILE A 95 9.67 -4.52 16.88
N PHE A 96 9.99 -3.87 15.75
CA PHE A 96 10.17 -2.43 15.68
C PHE A 96 8.89 -1.66 16.06
N GLY A 97 7.73 -2.10 15.55
CA GLY A 97 6.44 -1.50 15.91
C GLY A 97 6.11 -1.64 17.40
N LEU A 98 6.36 -2.81 17.99
CA LEU A 98 6.16 -3.04 19.42
C LEU A 98 7.07 -2.17 20.29
N VAL A 99 8.36 -2.05 19.95
CA VAL A 99 9.29 -1.17 20.66
C VAL A 99 8.78 0.28 20.66
N ILE A 100 8.32 0.78 19.50
CA ILE A 100 7.75 2.13 19.39
C ILE A 100 6.47 2.26 20.23
N CYS A 101 5.59 1.25 20.22
CA CYS A 101 4.38 1.25 21.06
C CYS A 101 4.72 1.28 22.56
N PHE A 102 5.72 0.52 23.02
CA PHE A 102 6.15 0.55 24.42
C PHE A 102 6.76 1.90 24.82
N SER A 103 7.59 2.49 23.96
CA SER A 103 8.12 3.84 24.17
C SER A 103 6.99 4.89 24.23
N ALA A 104 5.98 4.76 23.38
CA ALA A 104 4.79 5.62 23.42
C ALA A 104 4.03 5.52 24.74
N ILE A 105 3.88 4.32 25.31
CA ILE A 105 3.24 4.11 26.61
C ILE A 105 4.05 4.80 27.73
N GLY A 106 5.39 4.76 27.66
CA GLY A 106 6.26 5.49 28.57
C GLY A 106 6.04 7.01 28.52
N ILE A 107 6.02 7.57 27.31
CA ILE A 107 5.78 9.02 27.09
C ILE A 107 4.37 9.43 27.54
N LEU A 108 3.37 8.57 27.32
CA LEU A 108 2.00 8.77 27.81
C LEU A 108 1.96 8.80 29.35
N ARG A 109 2.77 7.97 30.02
CA ARG A 109 2.86 7.97 31.49
C ARG A 109 3.40 9.28 32.05
N GLU A 110 4.21 10.00 31.27
CA GLU A 110 4.68 11.36 31.57
C GLU A 110 3.69 12.45 31.16
N GLN A 111 2.43 12.09 30.84
CA GLN A 111 1.34 12.99 30.45
C GLN A 111 1.62 13.81 29.18
N SER A 112 2.54 13.36 28.32
CA SER A 112 2.90 14.06 27.09
C SER A 112 2.05 13.61 25.89
N ILE A 113 1.49 14.58 25.17
CA ILE A 113 0.71 14.36 23.93
C ILE A 113 1.53 13.73 22.80
N ALA A 114 2.86 13.87 22.84
CA ALA A 114 3.75 13.27 21.86
C ALA A 114 3.64 11.74 21.82
N GLY A 115 3.29 11.11 22.97
CA GLY A 115 3.13 9.67 23.09
C GLY A 115 2.10 9.09 22.12
N ILE A 116 1.05 9.83 21.76
CA ILE A 116 0.00 9.36 20.83
C ILE A 116 0.52 9.28 19.40
N PHE A 117 1.24 10.32 18.96
CA PHE A 117 1.84 10.31 17.62
C PHE A 117 2.82 9.15 17.49
N VAL A 118 3.62 8.92 18.54
CA VAL A 118 4.54 7.78 18.60
C VAL A 118 3.77 6.45 18.61
N LEU A 119 2.65 6.35 19.35
CA LEU A 119 1.80 5.15 19.37
C LEU A 119 1.22 4.84 17.98
N PHE A 120 0.72 5.86 17.26
CA PHE A 120 0.23 5.70 15.89
C PHE A 120 1.32 5.22 14.93
N ILE A 121 2.54 5.75 15.06
CA ILE A 121 3.69 5.28 14.30
C ILE A 121 3.96 3.81 14.63
N GLY A 122 3.96 3.44 15.91
CA GLY A 122 4.17 2.06 16.37
C GLY A 122 3.13 1.09 15.83
N ILE A 123 1.85 1.41 16.00
CA ILE A 123 0.71 0.61 15.49
C ILE A 123 0.82 0.44 13.97
N LYS A 124 1.20 1.49 13.23
CA LYS A 124 1.40 1.40 11.78
C LYS A 124 2.46 0.36 11.42
N PHE A 125 3.59 0.31 12.13
CA PHE A 125 4.63 -0.70 11.91
C PHE A 125 4.16 -2.10 12.34
N THR A 126 3.46 -2.23 13.47
CA THR A 126 2.93 -3.51 13.96
C THR A 126 1.87 -4.11 13.04
N LEU A 127 1.05 -3.28 12.39
CA LEU A 127 0.02 -3.71 11.45
C LEU A 127 0.54 -3.90 10.01
N MET A 128 1.75 -3.43 9.69
CA MET A 128 2.35 -3.53 8.35
C MET A 128 2.46 -4.98 7.82
N PRO A 129 2.77 -6.01 8.65
CA PRO A 129 2.74 -7.41 8.24
C PRO A 129 1.38 -7.93 7.77
N LEU A 130 0.29 -7.34 8.26
CA LEU A 130 -1.07 -7.73 7.90
C LEU A 130 -1.52 -7.14 6.56
N LYS A 131 -0.70 -6.29 5.94
CA LYS A 131 -0.99 -5.74 4.62
C LYS A 131 -0.85 -6.85 3.57
N GLU A 132 -1.77 -6.86 2.61
CA GLU A 132 -1.73 -7.81 1.49
C GLU A 132 -0.38 -7.74 0.77
N LYS A 133 0.19 -8.91 0.50
CA LYS A 133 1.45 -9.03 -0.23
C LYS A 133 1.23 -8.58 -1.66
N THR A 134 2.11 -7.73 -2.16
CA THR A 134 2.06 -7.35 -3.58
C THR A 134 2.75 -8.43 -4.39
N THR A 135 2.01 -9.08 -5.27
CA THR A 135 2.56 -10.09 -6.19
C THR A 135 2.63 -9.50 -7.59
N ILE A 136 3.77 -9.70 -8.25
CA ILE A 136 4.04 -9.25 -9.61
C ILE A 136 4.41 -10.49 -10.42
N ARG A 137 3.72 -10.73 -11.52
CA ARG A 137 4.04 -11.83 -12.44
C ARG A 137 4.32 -11.24 -13.82
N LEU A 138 5.45 -11.63 -14.40
CA LEU A 138 5.86 -11.14 -15.70
C LEU A 138 5.58 -12.21 -16.76
N ALA A 139 4.90 -11.81 -17.83
CA ALA A 139 4.68 -12.61 -19.02
C ALA A 139 5.23 -11.84 -20.25
N PRO A 140 5.56 -12.51 -21.37
CA PRO A 140 6.09 -11.82 -22.55
C PRO A 140 5.12 -10.76 -23.12
N ASN A 141 3.83 -10.99 -22.97
CA ASN A 141 2.77 -10.13 -23.48
C ASN A 141 2.28 -9.08 -22.46
N GLY A 142 2.79 -9.07 -21.23
CA GLY A 142 2.31 -8.14 -20.21
C GLY A 142 2.73 -8.44 -18.77
N ILE A 143 2.20 -7.66 -17.86
CA ILE A 143 2.53 -7.67 -16.43
C ILE A 143 1.25 -7.87 -15.65
N TRP A 144 1.21 -8.91 -14.80
CA TRP A 144 0.15 -9.06 -13.82
C TRP A 144 0.60 -8.55 -12.46
N THR A 145 -0.27 -7.81 -11.78
CA THR A 145 -0.04 -7.39 -10.39
C THR A 145 -1.27 -7.66 -9.53
N SER A 146 -1.07 -7.90 -8.24
CA SER A 146 -2.19 -7.98 -7.28
C SER A 146 -3.06 -6.72 -7.26
N ASP A 147 -2.46 -5.57 -7.55
CA ASP A 147 -3.09 -4.26 -7.41
C ASP A 147 -3.88 -3.82 -8.64
N TYR A 148 -3.47 -4.24 -9.84
CA TYR A 148 -4.04 -3.80 -11.12
C TYR A 148 -4.36 -4.94 -12.10
N GLN A 149 -4.19 -6.20 -11.66
CA GLN A 149 -4.33 -7.39 -12.50
C GLN A 149 -3.40 -7.37 -13.73
N PHE A 150 -3.78 -8.07 -14.81
CA PHE A 150 -2.99 -8.20 -16.04
C PHE A 150 -3.11 -6.96 -16.92
N ILE A 151 -1.96 -6.37 -17.25
CA ILE A 151 -1.84 -5.24 -18.18
C ILE A 151 -0.96 -5.68 -19.35
N PHE A 152 -1.44 -5.46 -20.58
CA PHE A 152 -0.69 -5.79 -21.79
C PHE A 152 0.48 -4.83 -21.93
N ILE A 153 1.63 -5.35 -22.37
CA ILE A 153 2.81 -4.52 -22.59
C ILE A 153 2.55 -3.44 -23.66
N ASN A 154 1.68 -3.73 -24.62
CA ASN A 154 1.31 -2.79 -25.68
C ASN A 154 0.63 -1.52 -25.15
N ASP A 155 -0.02 -1.57 -23.99
CA ASP A 155 -0.66 -0.42 -23.34
C ASP A 155 0.30 0.40 -22.48
N ILE A 156 1.50 -0.13 -22.23
CA ILE A 156 2.52 0.49 -21.39
C ILE A 156 3.48 1.28 -22.29
N GLN A 157 3.62 2.57 -22.01
CA GLN A 157 4.56 3.46 -22.70
C GLN A 157 5.97 3.35 -22.14
N GLU A 158 6.09 3.38 -20.81
CA GLU A 158 7.36 3.31 -20.10
C GLU A 158 7.20 2.61 -18.76
N ILE A 159 8.26 1.94 -18.32
CA ILE A 159 8.38 1.33 -17.00
C ILE A 159 9.53 2.02 -16.26
N CYS A 160 9.21 2.69 -15.17
CA CYS A 160 10.19 3.41 -14.35
C CYS A 160 10.37 2.71 -13.00
N PHE A 161 11.61 2.35 -12.69
CA PHE A 161 12.02 1.85 -11.38
C PHE A 161 12.51 3.01 -10.53
N LYS A 162 11.74 3.36 -9.49
CA LYS A 162 12.10 4.45 -8.57
C LYS A 162 12.52 3.90 -7.21
N ARG A 163 13.66 4.36 -6.72
CA ARG A 163 14.09 4.22 -5.34
C ARG A 163 13.85 5.54 -4.63
N TYR A 164 13.22 5.50 -3.46
CA TYR A 164 13.14 6.68 -2.61
C TYR A 164 14.35 6.68 -1.68
N LEU A 165 15.21 7.70 -1.81
CA LEU A 165 16.30 7.95 -0.87
C LEU A 165 15.76 7.91 0.57
N GLY A 166 16.42 7.12 1.44
CA GLY A 166 16.02 6.93 2.84
C GLY A 166 14.87 5.95 3.09
N LYS A 167 14.29 5.29 2.07
CA LYS A 167 13.27 4.25 2.27
C LYS A 167 13.76 2.88 1.79
N ASN A 168 13.51 1.83 2.58
CA ASN A 168 13.75 0.43 2.20
C ASN A 168 12.74 -0.12 1.18
N SER A 169 12.02 0.75 0.49
CA SER A 169 10.95 0.39 -0.45
C SER A 169 11.12 1.13 -1.77
N SER A 170 11.18 0.37 -2.84
CA SER A 170 11.19 0.82 -4.21
C SER A 170 9.81 0.61 -4.85
N LYS A 171 9.54 1.36 -5.93
CA LYS A 171 8.32 1.24 -6.72
C LYS A 171 8.62 1.06 -8.20
N MET A 172 7.82 0.26 -8.88
CA MET A 172 7.73 0.22 -10.32
C MET A 172 6.52 1.07 -10.73
N SER A 173 6.75 2.06 -11.58
CA SER A 173 5.71 2.92 -12.13
C SER A 173 5.56 2.60 -13.62
N MET A 174 4.38 2.15 -14.03
CA MET A 174 4.05 1.90 -15.42
C MET A 174 3.26 3.10 -15.94
N LYS A 175 3.76 3.79 -16.97
CA LYS A 175 3.01 4.85 -17.63
C LYS A 175 2.15 4.24 -18.72
N ILE A 176 0.86 4.52 -18.70
CA ILE A 176 -0.10 4.04 -19.70
C ILE A 176 -0.07 4.99 -20.90
N LYS A 177 -0.08 4.44 -22.13
CA LYS A 177 -0.05 5.22 -23.39
C LYS A 177 -1.26 6.15 -23.50
N ASP A 178 -2.47 5.60 -23.36
CA ASP A 178 -3.74 6.32 -23.49
C ASP A 178 -4.52 6.33 -22.17
N PRO A 179 -4.12 7.16 -21.18
CA PRO A 179 -4.72 7.15 -19.85
C PRO A 179 -6.21 7.54 -19.86
N THR A 180 -6.63 8.36 -20.82
CA THR A 180 -8.02 8.83 -20.97
C THR A 180 -8.98 7.68 -21.29
N LEU A 181 -8.54 6.70 -22.08
CA LEU A 181 -9.28 5.49 -22.42
C LEU A 181 -9.71 4.73 -21.15
N TYR A 182 -8.84 4.70 -20.15
CA TYR A 182 -9.07 4.02 -18.87
C TYR A 182 -9.61 4.95 -17.77
N GLY A 183 -9.96 6.20 -18.11
CA GLY A 183 -10.46 7.18 -17.13
C GLY A 183 -9.43 7.63 -16.10
N MET A 184 -8.15 7.56 -16.44
CA MET A 184 -7.04 7.96 -15.57
C MET A 184 -6.74 9.45 -15.72
N LYS A 185 -6.65 10.18 -14.60
CA LYS A 185 -6.13 11.55 -14.57
C LYS A 185 -4.60 11.58 -14.53
N ASP A 186 -4.02 10.67 -13.75
CA ASP A 186 -2.58 10.44 -13.64
C ASP A 186 -2.25 9.20 -14.48
N PRO A 187 -1.35 9.27 -15.47
CA PRO A 187 -1.04 8.15 -16.36
C PRO A 187 -0.23 7.04 -15.70
N TYR A 188 0.21 7.22 -14.45
CA TYR A 188 1.09 6.27 -13.78
C TYR A 188 0.33 5.26 -12.90
N LEU A 189 0.61 3.99 -13.12
CA LEU A 189 0.27 2.89 -12.20
C LEU A 189 1.49 2.53 -11.37
N SER A 190 1.46 2.87 -10.08
CA SER A 190 2.55 2.57 -9.15
C SER A 190 2.31 1.26 -8.40
N VAL A 191 3.30 0.37 -8.45
CA VAL A 191 3.30 -0.93 -7.80
C VAL A 191 4.52 -1.02 -6.88
N PRO A 192 4.38 -1.38 -5.60
CA PRO A 192 5.53 -1.57 -4.73
C PRO A 192 6.32 -2.82 -5.16
N ILE A 193 7.64 -2.69 -5.26
CA ILE A 193 8.54 -3.77 -5.72
C ILE A 193 9.54 -4.21 -4.66
N GLY A 194 9.41 -3.66 -3.45
CA GLY A 194 10.20 -4.03 -2.28
C GLY A 194 11.61 -3.45 -2.29
N GLY A 195 12.59 -4.19 -1.79
CA GLY A 195 13.95 -3.69 -1.55
C GLY A 195 14.89 -3.76 -2.77
N LEU A 196 16.11 -3.24 -2.63
CA LEU A 196 17.10 -3.14 -3.70
C LEU A 196 17.34 -4.48 -4.42
N ASN A 197 17.43 -5.59 -3.69
CA ASN A 197 17.68 -6.92 -4.25
C ASN A 197 16.58 -7.36 -5.23
N GLN A 198 15.31 -7.02 -4.94
CA GLN A 198 14.19 -7.35 -5.83
C GLN A 198 14.22 -6.47 -7.08
N VAL A 199 14.61 -5.20 -6.93
CA VAL A 199 14.79 -4.28 -8.06
C VAL A 199 15.90 -4.75 -9.00
N THR A 200 17.07 -5.09 -8.45
CA THR A 200 18.23 -5.53 -9.24
C THR A 200 17.98 -6.85 -9.94
N GLN A 201 17.19 -7.76 -9.35
CA GLN A 201 16.76 -9.00 -10.01
C GLN A 201 15.70 -8.76 -11.09
N MET A 202 14.74 -7.87 -10.86
CA MET A 202 13.60 -7.68 -11.78
C MET A 202 13.96 -6.89 -13.03
N ILE A 203 14.80 -5.86 -12.93
CA ILE A 203 15.23 -5.03 -14.05
C ILE A 203 15.75 -5.82 -15.27
N PRO A 204 16.72 -6.74 -15.14
CA PRO A 204 17.24 -7.46 -16.30
C PRO A 204 16.17 -8.35 -16.95
N ILE A 205 15.26 -8.92 -16.17
CA ILE A 205 14.15 -9.73 -16.67
C ILE A 205 13.17 -8.87 -17.45
N VAL A 206 12.80 -7.70 -16.92
CA VAL A 206 11.91 -6.74 -17.59
C VAL A 206 12.54 -6.24 -18.89
N LYS A 207 13.83 -5.91 -18.89
CA LYS A 207 14.56 -5.54 -20.12
C LYS A 207 14.57 -6.65 -21.17
N ARG A 208 14.70 -7.90 -20.74
CA ARG A 208 14.71 -9.06 -21.64
C ARG A 208 13.33 -9.38 -22.20
N LEU A 209 12.29 -9.26 -21.39
CA LEU A 209 10.92 -9.56 -21.81
C LEU A 209 10.29 -8.44 -22.64
N PHE A 210 10.69 -7.18 -22.40
CA PHE A 210 10.08 -6.00 -23.01
C PHE A 210 11.13 -5.12 -23.67
N SER A 211 11.87 -5.68 -24.64
CA SER A 211 12.96 -4.99 -25.36
C SER A 211 12.55 -3.66 -25.96
N ASP A 212 11.30 -3.58 -26.43
CA ASP A 212 10.77 -2.44 -27.19
C ASP A 212 10.08 -1.41 -26.27
N THR A 213 9.99 -1.69 -24.98
CA THR A 213 9.39 -0.77 -23.99
C THR A 213 10.47 0.07 -23.34
N ARG A 214 10.23 1.38 -23.21
CA ARG A 214 11.18 2.28 -22.55
C ARG A 214 11.29 1.95 -21.06
N ILE A 215 12.51 1.63 -20.61
CA ILE A 215 12.77 1.30 -19.20
C ILE A 215 13.69 2.36 -18.59
N LEU A 216 13.18 3.07 -17.58
CA LEU A 216 13.92 4.09 -16.82
C LEU A 216 14.31 3.57 -15.44
N GLN A 217 15.50 3.96 -14.99
CA GLN A 217 16.04 3.61 -13.68
C GLN A 217 16.42 4.90 -12.96
N ASP A 218 15.72 5.15 -11.86
CA ASP A 218 15.93 6.28 -10.95
C ASP A 218 16.21 5.66 -9.57
N ILE A 219 17.40 5.06 -9.44
CA ILE A 219 17.83 4.17 -8.34
C ILE A 219 18.87 4.84 -7.47
#